data_AF-A0AA35U0K1-F1
#
_entry.id   AF-A0AA35U0K1-F1
#
_cell.length_a   1.000
_cell.length_b   1.000
_cell.length_c   1.000
_cell.angle_alpha   90.00
_cell.angle_beta   90.00
_cell.angle_gamma   90.00
#
_symmetry.space_group_name_H-M   'P 1'
#
loop_
_entity.id
_entity.type
_entity.pdbx_description
1 polymer ?
#
loop_
_entity_poly.entity_id
_entity_poly.type
_entity_poly.pdbx_seq_one_letter_code
_entity_poly.pdbx_strand_id
1 'polypeptide(L)' 'MRYRRMAAVASDAADAQAALTALAARYPLAEPDRADVIVALGGDGFMLETQHRFLHQGKPIYGMSRGTVAS' A
#
# COMPACT_ATOMS: atom_id res chain seq x y z
N MET A 1 -17.24 -3.33 9.74
CA MET A 1 -16.97 -2.66 8.45
C MET A 1 -16.32 -3.67 7.52
N ARG A 2 -16.77 -3.80 6.27
CA ARG A 2 -16.25 -4.78 5.31
C ARG A 2 -15.40 -4.00 4.31
N TYR A 3 -14.07 -4.03 4.46
CA TYR A 3 -13.16 -3.47 3.47
C TYR A 3 -13.32 -4.27 2.17
N ARG A 4 -13.98 -3.67 1.16
CA ARG A 4 -14.33 -4.37 -0.09
C ARG A 4 -13.39 -3.99 -1.23
N ARG A 5 -12.73 -2.84 -1.14
CA ARG A 5 -11.83 -2.33 -2.18
C ARG A 5 -10.54 -1.88 -1.54
N MET A 6 -9.43 -2.40 -2.05
CA MET A 6 -8.09 -2.04 -1.61
C MET A 6 -7.33 -1.43 -2.78
N ALA A 7 -6.52 -0.43 -2.50
CA ALA A 7 -5.51 0.06 -3.41
C ALA A 7 -4.14 -0.31 -2.86
N ALA A 8 -3.15 -0.44 -3.73
CA ALA A 8 -1.77 -0.53 -3.33
C ALA A 8 -0.94 0.46 -4.12
N VAL A 9 0.00 1.10 -3.43
CA VAL A 9 0.98 2.02 -3.99
C VAL A 9 2.36 1.52 -3.58
N ALA A 10 3.33 1.63 -4.49
CA ALA A 10 4.69 1.16 -4.27
C ALA A 10 5.72 2.22 -4.65
N SER A 11 6.83 2.26 -3.94
CA SER A 11 8.00 3.05 -4.35
C SER A 11 8.65 2.43 -5.60
N ASP A 12 9.55 3.17 -6.27
CA ASP A 12 10.33 2.65 -7.42
C ASP A 12 11.33 1.54 -7.06
N ALA A 13 11.44 1.16 -5.79
CA ALA A 13 12.31 0.08 -5.37
C ALA A 13 11.85 -1.26 -5.97
N ALA A 14 12.79 -2.06 -6.48
CA ALA A 14 12.47 -3.30 -7.20
C ALA A 14 11.67 -4.30 -6.35
N ASP A 15 11.95 -4.37 -5.04
CA ASP A 15 11.22 -5.20 -4.08
C ASP A 15 9.79 -4.70 -3.83
N ALA A 16 9.59 -3.38 -3.77
CA ALA A 16 8.27 -2.76 -3.64
C ALA A 16 7.41 -3.00 -4.90
N GLN A 17 7.99 -2.87 -6.09
CA GLN A 17 7.31 -3.15 -7.36
C GLN A 17 6.98 -4.64 -7.52
N ALA A 18 7.88 -5.53 -7.09
CA ALA A 18 7.63 -6.97 -7.06
C ALA A 18 6.46 -7.31 -6.11
N ALA A 19 6.42 -6.70 -4.92
CA ALA A 19 5.32 -6.87 -3.98
C ALA A 19 4.00 -6.34 -4.55
N LEU A 20 4.00 -5.21 -5.26
CA LEU A 20 2.81 -4.66 -5.90
C LEU A 20 2.27 -5.62 -6.95
N THR A 21 3.15 -6.17 -7.78
CA THR A 21 2.81 -7.14 -8.82
C THR A 21 2.20 -8.40 -8.20
N ALA A 22 2.81 -8.94 -7.14
CA ALA A 22 2.31 -10.12 -6.44
C ALA A 22 0.94 -9.86 -5.78
N LEU A 23 0.73 -8.67 -5.23
CA LEU A 23 -0.53 -8.28 -4.62
C LEU A 23 -1.64 -8.12 -5.67
N ALA A 24 -1.34 -7.43 -6.78
CA ALA A 24 -2.28 -7.21 -7.88
C ALA A 24 -2.67 -8.51 -8.60
N ALA A 25 -1.76 -9.49 -8.67
CA ALA A 25 -2.06 -10.82 -9.21
C ALA A 25 -3.04 -11.61 -8.33
N ARG A 26 -3.07 -11.35 -7.02
CA ARG A 26 -3.86 -12.10 -6.04
C ARG A 26 -5.16 -11.41 -5.63
N TYR A 27 -5.18 -10.08 -5.66
CA TYR A 27 -6.30 -9.27 -5.21
C TYR A 27 -6.61 -8.17 -6.24
N PRO A 28 -7.89 -7.99 -6.63
CA PRO A 28 -8.27 -6.88 -7.48
C PRO A 28 -8.04 -5.55 -6.75
N LEU A 29 -7.22 -4.69 -7.33
CA LEU A 29 -6.91 -3.37 -6.79
C LEU A 29 -7.83 -2.32 -7.40
N ALA A 30 -8.35 -1.42 -6.56
CA ALA A 30 -9.07 -0.23 -6.98
C ALA A 30 -8.11 0.96 -7.08
N GLU A 31 -8.56 2.03 -7.73
CA GLU A 31 -7.89 3.33 -7.67
C GLU A 31 -7.81 3.82 -6.21
N PRO A 32 -6.71 4.46 -5.78
CA PRO A 32 -6.54 4.93 -4.41
C PRO A 32 -7.71 5.77 -3.88
N ASP A 33 -8.27 6.64 -4.71
CA ASP A 33 -9.41 7.49 -4.35
C ASP A 33 -10.71 6.70 -4.09
N ARG A 34 -10.85 5.51 -4.68
CA ARG A 34 -12.03 4.64 -4.54
C ARG A 34 -11.83 3.48 -3.57
N ALA A 35 -10.61 3.29 -3.08
CA ALA A 35 -10.28 2.24 -2.14
C ALA A 35 -10.71 2.59 -0.71
N ASP A 36 -11.16 1.57 0.03
CA ASP A 36 -11.49 1.70 1.45
C ASP A 36 -10.21 1.59 2.34
N VAL A 37 -9.13 1.04 1.78
CA VAL A 37 -7.82 0.86 2.41
C VAL A 37 -6.71 1.03 1.37
N ILE A 38 -5.59 1.62 1.78
CA ILE A 38 -4.41 1.79 0.92
C ILE A 38 -3.24 1.01 1.53
N VAL A 39 -2.58 0.18 0.73
CA VAL A 39 -1.38 -0.55 1.12
C VAL A 39 -0.16 0.15 0.53
N ALA A 40 0.74 0.62 1.38
CA ALA A 40 1.98 1.27 0.98
C ALA A 40 3.13 0.26 1.01
N LEU A 41 3.77 0.04 -0.15
CA LEU A 41 4.87 -0.90 -0.33
C LEU A 41 6.16 -0.10 -0.52
N GLY A 42 7.05 -0.13 0.47
CA GLY A 42 8.28 0.67 0.43
C GLY A 42 8.82 0.97 1.83
N GLY A 43 9.87 1.78 1.90
CA GLY A 43 10.47 2.22 3.16
C GLY A 43 9.70 3.34 3.85
N ASP A 44 10.17 3.74 5.03
CA ASP A 44 9.52 4.74 5.89
C ASP A 44 9.28 6.09 5.20
N GLY A 45 10.22 6.57 4.36
CA GLY A 45 10.04 7.81 3.60
C GLY A 45 8.86 7.74 2.62
N PHE A 46 8.69 6.60 1.95
CA PHE A 46 7.55 6.38 1.06
C PHE A 46 6.24 6.21 1.83
N MET A 47 6.29 5.56 2.99
CA MET A 47 5.14 5.42 3.87
C MET A 47 4.66 6.77 4.43
N LEU A 48 5.58 7.66 4.82
CA LEU A 48 5.25 9.02 5.25
C LEU A 48 4.67 9.86 4.11
N GLU A 49 5.26 9.79 2.91
CA GLU A 49 4.72 10.48 1.73
C GLU A 49 3.31 9.98 1.39
N THR A 50 3.11 8.65 1.41
CA THR A 50 1.80 8.03 1.16
C THR A 50 0.79 8.46 2.22
N GLN A 51 1.19 8.50 3.48
CA GLN A 51 0.36 9.06 4.55
C GLN A 51 0.00 10.50 4.26
N HIS A 52 0.95 11.39 3.99
CA HIS A 52 0.66 12.79 3.68
C HIS A 52 -0.29 12.94 2.49
N ARG A 53 -0.14 12.10 1.46
CA ARG A 53 -0.97 12.13 0.26
C ARG A 53 -2.42 11.71 0.50
N PHE A 54 -2.66 10.74 1.40
CA PHE A 54 -3.99 10.17 1.63
C PHE A 54 -4.57 10.44 3.03
N LEU A 55 -3.85 11.15 3.90
CA LEU A 55 -4.24 11.54 5.27
C LEU A 55 -5.56 12.31 5.27
N HIS A 56 -5.77 13.17 4.27
CA HIS A 56 -7.01 13.94 4.11
C HIS A 56 -8.24 13.07 3.82
N GLN A 57 -8.05 11.82 3.39
CA GLN A 57 -9.13 10.89 3.05
C GLN A 57 -9.53 10.00 4.25
N GLY A 58 -8.82 10.07 5.39
CA GLY A 58 -9.11 9.27 6.58
C GLY A 58 -8.94 7.75 6.38
N LYS A 59 -8.23 7.34 5.32
CA LYS A 59 -8.08 5.94 4.94
C LYS A 59 -6.94 5.26 5.71
N PRO A 60 -7.13 4.04 6.23
CA PRO A 60 -6.06 3.30 6.86
C PRO A 60 -4.97 2.98 5.84
N ILE A 61 -3.71 3.21 6.22
CA ILE A 61 -2.53 2.93 5.41
C ILE A 61 -1.72 1.84 6.11
N TYR A 62 -1.49 0.74 5.41
CA TYR A 62 -0.67 -0.37 5.92
C TYR A 62 0.67 -0.38 5.20
N GLY A 63 1.77 -0.16 5.95
CA GLY A 63 3.13 -0.27 5.44
C GLY A 63 3.59 -1.73 5.41
N MET A 64 4.07 -2.20 4.25
CA MET A 64 4.89 -3.41 4.18
C MET A 64 6.33 -3.00 3.86
N SER A 65 7.10 -2.73 4.90
CA SER A 65 8.56 -2.66 4.78
C SER A 65 9.09 -4.09 4.82
N ARG A 66 9.83 -4.53 3.79
CA ARG A 66 10.61 -5.78 3.88
C ARG A 66 11.86 -5.62 4.77
N GLY A 67 11.80 -4.77 5.79
CA GLY A 67 12.66 -4.92 6.95
C GLY A 67 12.17 -6.15 7.69
N THR A 68 12.75 -7.31 7.39
CA THR A 68 12.72 -8.53 8.21
C THR A 68 11.49 -8.64 9.12
N VAL A 69 10.34 -9.05 8.58
CA VAL A 69 9.48 -9.94 9.38
C VAL A 69 10.18 -11.30 9.34
N ALA A 70 11.19 -11.47 10.19
CA ALA A 70 11.67 -12.80 10.55
C ALA A 70 10.73 -13.33 11.62
N SER A 71 10.18 -14.53 11.36
CA SER A 71 9.38 -15.36 12.26
C SER A 71 7.97 -14.86 12.60
#